data_AF-A0AAP9S829-F1
#
_entry.id   AF-A0AAP9S829-F1
#
_cell.length_a   1.000
_cell.length_b   1.000
_cell.length_c   1.000
_cell.angle_alpha   90.00
_cell.angle_beta   90.00
_cell.angle_gamma   90.00
#
_symmetry.space_group_name_H-M   'P 1'
#
loop_
_entity.id
_entity.type
_entity.pdbx_description
1 polymer ?
#
loop_
_entity_poly.entity_id
_entity_poly.type
_entity_poly.pdbx_seq_one_letter_code
_entity_poly.pdbx_strand_id
1 'polypeptide(L)'
;MLERKTVGQLMEEMRLKAGAQNYHGHEYMDLERFAEDTRHMIIFDVLTDDSPVGWKGERTRLFLTEAGYQKSLENQEKGHIKILSHAKVRQGHLYYDRSDQLR
;
A
#
# COMPACT_ATOMS: atom_id res chain seq x y z
N MET A 1 10.08 -7.91 33.82
CA MET A 1 9.94 -6.45 33.66
C MET A 1 8.83 -6.21 32.64
N LEU A 2 7.91 -5.28 32.88
CA LEU A 2 6.90 -4.93 31.87
C LEU A 2 7.63 -4.16 30.76
N GLU A 3 7.81 -4.75 29.59
CA GLU A 3 8.38 -4.01 28.45
C GLU A 3 7.50 -2.80 28.16
N ARG A 4 8.08 -1.60 28.29
CA ARG A 4 7.40 -0.36 27.94
C ARG A 4 7.39 -0.26 26.41
N LYS A 5 6.21 -0.47 25.81
CA LYS A 5 6.02 -0.31 24.37
C LYS A 5 6.06 1.17 23.98
N THR A 6 6.62 1.47 22.82
CA THR A 6 6.55 2.81 22.23
C THR A 6 5.14 3.09 21.72
N VAL A 7 4.81 4.37 21.50
CA VAL A 7 3.53 4.76 20.88
C VAL A 7 3.35 4.09 19.50
N GLY A 8 4.43 3.98 18.72
CA GLY A 8 4.40 3.29 17.42
C GLY A 8 4.04 1.81 17.55
N GLN A 9 4.63 1.10 18.52
CA GLN A 9 4.31 -0.30 18.79
C GLN A 9 2.85 -0.49 19.24
N LEU A 10 2.34 0.43 20.07
CA LEU A 10 0.94 0.39 20.50
C LEU A 10 -0.02 0.66 19.32
N MET A 11 0.30 1.60 18.44
CA MET A 11 -0.50 1.87 17.24
C MET A 11 -0.54 0.68 16.29
N GLU A 12 0.61 0.04 16.05
CA GLU A 12 0.68 -1.14 15.18
C GLU A 12 -0.11 -2.33 15.75
N GLU A 13 -0.06 -2.54 17.07
CA GLU A 13 -0.88 -3.56 17.72
C GLU A 13 -2.38 -3.28 17.60
N MET A 14 -2.80 -2.02 17.71
CA MET A 14 -4.21 -1.65 17.51
C MET A 14 -4.63 -1.87 16.05
N ARG A 15 -3.75 -1.57 15.09
CA ARG A 15 -3.98 -1.80 13.66
C ARG A 15 -4.18 -3.29 13.36
N LEU A 16 -3.28 -4.14 13.87
CA LEU A 16 -3.36 -5.60 13.73
C LEU A 16 -4.62 -6.16 14.42
N LYS A 17 -4.96 -5.70 15.63
CA LYS A 17 -6.19 -6.08 16.33
C LYS A 17 -7.47 -5.68 15.57
N ALA A 18 -7.42 -4.58 14.82
CA ALA A 18 -8.50 -4.15 13.95
C ALA A 18 -8.60 -4.96 12.64
N GLY A 19 -7.77 -6.01 12.47
CA GLY A 19 -7.79 -6.89 11.31
C GLY A 19 -7.02 -6.38 10.10
N ALA A 20 -6.24 -5.31 10.25
CA ALA A 20 -5.51 -4.76 9.12
C ALA A 20 -4.39 -5.71 8.67
N GLN A 21 -4.36 -6.02 7.37
CA GLN A 21 -3.35 -6.89 6.78
C GLN A 21 -1.99 -6.18 6.65
N ASN A 22 -0.93 -6.98 6.68
CA ASN A 22 0.41 -6.57 6.26
C ASN A 22 0.59 -6.86 4.78
N TYR A 23 1.22 -5.93 4.07
CA TYR A 23 1.58 -6.07 2.66
C TYR A 23 3.08 -5.84 2.52
N HIS A 24 3.68 -6.46 1.50
CA HIS A 24 5.07 -6.17 1.13
C HIS A 24 5.18 -4.75 0.57
N GLY A 25 6.40 -4.23 0.43
CA GLY A 25 6.63 -2.87 -0.02
C GLY A 25 6.50 -1.85 1.12
N HIS A 26 5.72 -0.79 0.91
CA HIS A 26 5.64 0.32 1.85
C HIS A 26 4.74 0.00 3.05
N GLU A 27 5.20 0.32 4.24
CA GLU A 27 4.47 0.06 5.48
C GLU A 27 3.27 1.00 5.66
N TYR A 28 2.40 0.70 6.62
CA TYR A 28 1.29 1.60 6.95
C TYR A 28 1.78 2.94 7.54
N MET A 29 2.90 2.93 8.25
CA MET A 29 3.49 4.11 8.89
C MET A 29 4.58 4.76 8.06
N ASP A 30 4.74 4.35 6.79
CA ASP A 30 5.82 4.86 5.96
C ASP A 30 5.73 6.36 5.69
N LEU A 31 6.90 6.99 5.64
CA LEU A 31 7.03 8.44 5.45
C LEU A 31 6.72 8.84 4.00
N GLU A 32 6.83 7.91 3.05
CA GLU A 32 6.56 8.09 1.62
C GLU A 32 5.15 8.64 1.36
N ARG A 33 4.17 8.34 2.23
CA ARG A 33 2.82 8.90 2.08
C ARG A 33 2.75 10.42 2.25
N PHE A 34 3.75 11.01 2.92
CA PHE A 34 3.85 12.44 3.16
C PHE A 34 4.77 13.15 2.16
N ALA A 35 5.40 12.42 1.23
CA ALA A 35 6.17 13.05 0.16
C ALA A 35 5.28 14.00 -0.66
N GLU A 36 5.83 15.16 -1.05
CA GLU A 36 5.07 16.24 -1.68
C GLU A 36 4.44 15.83 -3.01
N ASP A 37 5.04 14.87 -3.72
CA ASP A 37 4.61 14.35 -5.02
C ASP A 37 3.75 13.09 -4.93
N THR A 38 3.58 12.50 -3.74
CA THR A 38 2.71 11.32 -3.55
C THR A 38 1.25 11.72 -3.73
N ARG A 39 0.54 10.99 -4.59
CA ARG A 39 -0.87 11.23 -4.95
C ARG A 39 -1.73 9.99 -4.81
N HIS A 40 -1.13 8.81 -4.78
CA HIS A 40 -1.82 7.53 -4.81
C HIS A 40 -1.23 6.55 -3.81
N MET A 41 -2.09 5.69 -3.28
CA MET A 41 -1.71 4.45 -2.64
C MET A 41 -2.43 3.32 -3.36
N ILE A 42 -1.72 2.24 -3.67
CA ILE A 42 -2.32 1.03 -4.21
C ILE A 42 -1.90 -0.19 -3.41
N ILE A 43 -2.80 -1.17 -3.33
CA ILE A 43 -2.51 -2.54 -2.92
C ILE A 43 -2.78 -3.42 -4.13
N PHE A 44 -1.83 -4.27 -4.49
CA PHE A 44 -1.92 -5.12 -5.66
C PHE A 44 -1.24 -6.48 -5.45
N ASP A 45 -1.72 -7.49 -6.18
CA ASP A 45 -1.06 -8.79 -6.30
C ASP A 45 -0.10 -8.77 -7.49
N VAL A 46 1.10 -9.32 -7.30
CA VAL A 46 2.08 -9.53 -8.39
C VAL A 46 1.82 -10.88 -9.04
N LEU A 47 1.51 -10.88 -10.34
CA LEU A 47 1.06 -12.07 -11.06
C LEU A 47 2.17 -12.74 -11.87
N THR A 48 3.18 -11.97 -12.28
CA THR A 48 4.26 -12.43 -13.15
C THR A 48 5.63 -12.03 -12.62
N ASP A 49 6.65 -12.79 -12.99
CA ASP A 49 8.06 -12.47 -12.68
C ASP A 49 8.57 -11.24 -13.47
N ASP A 50 7.83 -10.81 -14.50
CA ASP A 50 8.11 -9.59 -15.28
C ASP A 50 7.63 -8.29 -14.62
N SER A 51 7.07 -8.37 -13.40
CA SER A 51 6.64 -7.16 -12.69
C SER A 51 7.87 -6.32 -12.32
N PRO A 52 7.86 -4.99 -12.58
CA PRO A 52 8.97 -4.13 -12.19
C PRO A 52 9.06 -3.92 -10.67
N VAL A 53 8.06 -4.35 -9.92
CA VAL A 53 7.95 -4.17 -8.46
C VAL A 53 7.35 -5.41 -7.78
N GLY A 54 7.94 -5.79 -6.65
CA GLY A 54 7.54 -6.97 -5.86
C GLY A 54 7.90 -8.30 -6.51
N TRP A 55 7.73 -9.39 -5.76
CA TRP A 55 7.94 -10.76 -6.26
C TRP A 55 6.62 -11.42 -6.60
N LYS A 56 6.63 -12.29 -7.62
CA LYS A 56 5.43 -13.04 -8.02
C LYS A 56 4.79 -13.78 -6.85
N GLY A 57 3.48 -13.60 -6.71
CA GLY A 57 2.69 -14.15 -5.61
C GLY A 57 2.60 -13.24 -4.38
N GLU A 58 3.37 -12.15 -4.33
CA GLU A 58 3.25 -11.18 -3.24
C GLU A 58 2.06 -10.25 -3.42
N ARG A 59 1.46 -9.89 -2.28
CA ARG A 59 0.60 -8.73 -2.16
C ARG A 59 1.40 -7.55 -1.62
N THR A 60 1.42 -6.47 -2.39
CA THR A 60 2.31 -5.32 -2.18
C THR A 60 1.50 -4.04 -2.04
N ARG A 61 1.94 -3.16 -1.15
CA ARG A 61 1.45 -1.78 -1.04
C ARG A 61 2.52 -0.80 -1.53
N LEU A 62 2.12 0.18 -2.32
CA LEU A 62 2.99 1.29 -2.72
C LEU A 62 2.30 2.64 -2.57
N PHE A 63 3.10 3.64 -2.19
CA PHE A 63 2.78 5.06 -2.33
C PHE A 63 3.42 5.57 -3.60
N LEU A 64 2.62 6.22 -4.45
CA LEU A 64 3.00 6.54 -5.81
C LEU A 64 2.70 8.00 -6.13
N THR A 65 3.56 8.56 -6.98
CA THR A 65 3.26 9.76 -7.76
C THR A 65 2.19 9.46 -8.81
N GLU A 66 1.63 10.49 -9.45
CA GLU A 66 0.68 10.30 -10.57
C GLU A 66 1.31 9.45 -11.70
N ALA A 67 2.57 9.73 -12.05
CA ALA A 67 3.29 8.98 -13.09
C ALA A 67 3.56 7.52 -12.67
N GLY A 68 3.86 7.29 -11.39
CA GLY A 68 4.01 5.93 -10.86
C GLY A 68 2.72 5.14 -10.96
N TYR A 69 1.59 5.76 -10.60
CA TYR A 69 0.27 5.13 -10.69
C TYR A 69 -0.11 4.82 -12.15
N GLN A 70 0.14 5.72 -13.09
CA GLN A 70 -0.12 5.46 -14.51
C GLN A 70 0.66 4.23 -15.02
N LYS A 71 1.92 4.10 -14.63
CA LYS A 71 2.71 2.90 -14.95
C LYS A 71 2.14 1.63 -14.30
N SER A 72 1.63 1.71 -13.08
CA SER A 72 0.96 0.56 -12.44
C SER A 72 -0.30 0.15 -13.21
N LEU A 73 -1.08 1.10 -13.73
CA LEU A 73 -2.22 0.80 -14.60
C LEU A 73 -1.80 0.09 -15.88
N GLU A 74 -0.73 0.55 -16.56
CA GLU A 74 -0.19 -0.12 -17.74
C GLU A 74 0.28 -1.56 -17.43
N ASN A 75 0.91 -1.78 -16.27
CA ASN A 75 1.30 -3.13 -15.84
C ASN A 75 0.09 -4.02 -15.54
N GLN A 76 -0.99 -3.44 -15.03
CA GLN A 76 -2.25 -4.16 -14.85
C GLN A 76 -2.88 -4.54 -16.20
N GLU A 77 -2.89 -3.63 -17.19
CA GLU A 77 -3.39 -3.91 -18.54
C GLU A 77 -2.60 -5.04 -19.23
N LYS A 78 -1.28 -5.10 -18.98
CA LYS A 78 -0.41 -6.18 -19.45
C LYS A 78 -0.56 -7.49 -18.66
N GLY A 79 -1.32 -7.48 -17.57
CA GLY A 79 -1.56 -8.65 -16.72
C GLY A 79 -0.40 -9.00 -15.77
N HIS A 80 0.56 -8.10 -15.56
CA HIS A 80 1.69 -8.33 -14.64
C HIS A 80 1.29 -8.19 -13.17
N ILE A 81 0.31 -7.32 -12.90
CA ILE A 81 -0.22 -7.08 -11.56
C ILE A 81 -1.73 -7.00 -11.59
N LYS A 82 -2.36 -7.15 -10.41
CA LYS A 82 -3.78 -6.87 -10.22
C LYS A 82 -3.96 -5.92 -9.05
N ILE A 83 -4.40 -4.70 -9.32
CA ILE A 83 -4.74 -3.72 -8.29
C ILE A 83 -6.04 -4.15 -7.63
N LEU A 84 -6.00 -4.20 -6.31
CA LEU A 84 -7.09 -4.66 -5.45
C LEU A 84 -7.74 -3.53 -4.68
N SER A 85 -6.95 -2.50 -4.37
CA SER A 85 -7.40 -1.34 -3.63
C SER A 85 -6.56 -0.15 -4.04
N HIS A 86 -7.22 1.00 -4.15
CA HIS A 86 -6.65 2.28 -4.47
C HIS A 86 -7.20 3.34 -3.51
N ALA A 87 -6.32 4.27 -3.14
CA ALA A 87 -6.69 5.48 -2.44
C ALA A 87 -5.98 6.68 -3.04
N LYS A 88 -6.68 7.81 -3.13
CA LYS A 88 -6.03 9.10 -3.34
C LYS A 88 -5.37 9.54 -2.03
N VAL A 89 -4.18 10.14 -2.16
CA VAL A 89 -3.38 10.61 -1.02
C VAL A 89 -3.29 12.13 -1.07
N ARG A 90 -3.61 12.79 0.05
CA ARG A 90 -3.44 14.24 0.21
C ARG A 90 -2.85 14.53 1.58
N GLN A 91 -1.66 15.13 1.64
CA GLN A 91 -0.95 15.41 2.90
C GLN A 91 -0.85 14.16 3.81
N GLY A 92 -0.61 12.99 3.21
CA GLY A 92 -0.57 11.70 3.91
C GLY A 92 -1.92 11.11 4.33
N HIS A 93 -3.04 11.81 4.11
CA HIS A 93 -4.38 11.27 4.33
C HIS A 93 -4.84 10.42 3.16
N LEU A 94 -5.43 9.25 3.45
CA LEU A 94 -5.88 8.26 2.47
C LEU A 94 -7.39 8.37 2.25
N TYR A 95 -7.79 8.50 0.98
CA TYR A 95 -9.17 8.56 0.54
C TYR A 95 -9.42 7.37 -0.40
N TYR A 96 -9.90 6.26 0.17
CA TYR A 96 -10.16 5.03 -0.56
C TYR A 96 -11.34 5.18 -1.52
N ASP A 97 -11.23 4.52 -2.66
CA ASP A 97 -12.38 4.36 -3.55
C ASP A 97 -13.43 3.46 -2.87
N ARG A 98 -14.71 3.75 -3.12
CA ARG A 98 -15.83 3.10 -2.40
C ARG A 98 -15.88 1.58 -2.57
N SER A 99 -15.32 1.06 -3.66
CA SER A 99 -15.24 -0.37 -3.96
C SER A 99 -14.09 -1.09 -3.26
N ASP A 100 -13.15 -0.36 -2.67
CA ASP A 100 -11.79 -0.84 -2.42
C ASP A 100 -11.51 -1.17 -0.96
N GLN A 101 -12.57 -1.25 -0.15
CA GLN A 101 -12.48 -1.77 1.22
C GLN A 101 -12.27 -3.28 1.16
N LEU A 102 -11.03 -3.69 0.96
CA LEU A 102 -10.54 -5.03 1.24
C LEU A 102 -10.84 -5.32 2.72
N ARG A 103 -11.86 -6.12 2.99
CA ARG A 103 -12.19 -6.65 4.31
C ARG A 103 -11.40 -7.90 4.60
#